data_AF-A0A315DI40-F1
#
_entry.id   AF-A0A315DI40-F1
#
_cell.length_a   1.000
_cell.length_b   1.000
_cell.length_c   1.000
_cell.angle_alpha   90.00
_cell.angle_beta   90.00
_cell.angle_gamma   90.00
#
_symmetry.space_group_name_H-M   'P 1'
#
loop_
_entity.id
_entity.type
_entity.pdbx_description
1 polymer ?
#
loop_
_entity_poly.entity_id
_entity_poly.type
_entity_poly.pdbx_seq_one_letter_code
_entity_poly.pdbx_strand_id
1 'polypeptide(L)'
;MPSWSRFWQQLASRRVRRAWGLASDGQDWALMGLSFHKVVGVRVQAMEKITPTGSDHAAFGFSEGLRRVGVRARQQVSVALAEDKVIAGVLELPAELSRDDWASEVQLEVAQVLGLAPDEVNFDFEADPVSQGLLTRVHWVGCDQLHILALRDEVRTAGWQLDSVEPAWYAAHRAVCHLKGGVDSLLTQSPQDWQFDLTVDEDLGQRQGLGRAPVEWDVLLKQALQSAAGPRLVASGLALKAWL
;
A
#
# COMPACT_ATOMS: atom_id res chain seq x y z
N MET A 1 -17.71 16.55 -11.75
CA MET A 1 -16.58 16.44 -10.80
C MET A 1 -15.77 15.24 -11.23
N PRO A 2 -14.43 15.31 -11.37
CA PRO A 2 -13.68 14.14 -11.78
C PRO A 2 -13.74 13.13 -10.63
N SER A 3 -14.30 11.95 -10.89
CA SER A 3 -14.33 10.83 -9.95
C SER A 3 -12.90 10.29 -9.77
N TRP A 4 -12.40 10.35 -8.54
CA TRP A 4 -11.05 9.93 -8.16
C TRP A 4 -10.93 8.39 -8.00
N SER A 5 -12.01 7.66 -8.30
CA SER A 5 -12.10 6.19 -8.34
C SER A 5 -11.12 5.49 -9.31
N ARG A 6 -10.33 6.27 -10.07
CA ARG A 6 -9.36 5.77 -11.05
C ARG A 6 -7.92 5.69 -10.54
N PHE A 7 -7.60 6.20 -9.36
CA PHE A 7 -6.20 6.28 -8.93
C PHE A 7 -5.56 4.89 -8.70
N TRP A 8 -6.36 3.90 -8.32
CA TRP A 8 -5.86 2.56 -7.97
C TRP A 8 -5.81 1.56 -9.12
N GLN A 9 -6.58 1.77 -10.19
CA GLN A 9 -6.84 0.72 -11.17
C GLN A 9 -6.12 0.87 -12.52
N GLN A 10 -5.49 2.01 -12.82
CA GLN A 10 -4.90 2.22 -14.14
C GLN A 10 -3.57 2.96 -14.11
N LEU A 11 -2.50 2.25 -13.72
CA LEU A 11 -1.16 2.52 -14.25
C LEU A 11 -0.62 1.24 -14.89
N ALA A 12 -1.21 0.95 -16.06
CA ALA A 12 -0.87 -0.18 -16.91
C ALA A 12 0.63 -0.29 -17.21
N SER A 13 1.18 -1.47 -16.85
CA SER A 13 2.18 -2.27 -17.58
C SER A 13 3.35 -1.54 -18.27
N ARG A 14 4.05 -0.63 -17.58
CA ARG A 14 5.45 -0.37 -17.96
C ARG A 14 6.28 -1.59 -17.56
N ARG A 15 7.29 -1.95 -18.36
CA ARG A 15 8.34 -2.89 -17.91
C ARG A 15 9.15 -2.20 -16.82
N VAL A 16 8.62 -2.21 -15.60
CA VAL A 16 9.28 -1.65 -14.43
C VAL A 16 10.45 -2.54 -14.10
N ARG A 17 11.67 -2.03 -14.27
CA ARG A 17 12.88 -2.78 -13.89
C ARG A 17 13.18 -2.63 -12.41
N ARG A 18 12.74 -1.51 -11.82
CA ARG A 18 12.88 -1.18 -10.40
C ARG A 18 11.66 -0.42 -9.91
N ALA A 19 11.24 -0.74 -8.70
CA ALA A 19 10.12 -0.09 -8.02
C ALA A 19 10.53 0.26 -6.59
N TRP A 20 9.86 1.26 -6.02
CA TRP A 20 10.19 1.78 -4.70
C TRP A 20 8.96 1.82 -3.81
N GLY A 21 9.14 1.43 -2.56
CA GLY A 21 8.15 1.56 -1.51
C GLY A 21 8.73 2.25 -0.29
N LEU A 22 7.91 3.06 0.36
CA LEU A 22 8.29 3.87 1.52
C LEU A 22 7.29 3.62 2.65
N ALA A 23 7.78 3.23 3.83
CA ALA A 23 6.96 2.98 5.00
C ALA A 23 7.52 3.65 6.26
N SER A 24 6.66 4.02 7.19
CA SER A 24 7.08 4.57 8.49
C SER A 24 7.77 3.48 9.34
N ASP A 25 8.87 3.86 9.98
CA ASP A 25 9.68 3.09 10.94
C ASP A 25 9.78 3.91 12.24
N GLY A 26 8.66 4.04 12.95
CA GLY A 26 8.55 4.87 14.13
C GLY A 26 8.68 6.36 13.80
N GLN A 27 9.81 6.96 14.16
CA GLN A 27 10.14 8.35 13.81
C GLN A 27 10.94 8.45 12.50
N ASP A 28 11.37 7.32 11.95
CA ASP A 28 12.12 7.25 10.71
C ASP A 28 11.25 6.67 9.58
N TRP A 29 11.85 6.51 8.40
CA TRP A 29 11.21 5.88 7.24
C TRP A 29 12.11 4.80 6.65
N ALA A 30 11.52 3.67 6.28
CA ALA A 30 12.17 2.61 5.52
C ALA A 30 11.85 2.76 4.03
N LEU A 31 12.89 2.99 3.22
CA LEU A 31 12.80 3.01 1.76
C LEU A 31 13.37 1.70 1.21
N MET A 32 12.57 0.98 0.44
CA MET A 32 12.95 -0.27 -0.21
C MET A 32 12.88 -0.13 -1.72
N GLY A 33 14.00 -0.43 -2.38
CA GLY A 33 14.10 -0.51 -3.83
C GLY A 33 14.16 -1.97 -4.27
N LEU A 34 13.14 -2.44 -4.99
CA LEU A 34 13.10 -3.79 -5.55
C LEU A 34 13.52 -3.79 -7.02
N SER A 35 14.02 -4.92 -7.50
CA SER A 35 14.39 -5.10 -8.90
C SER A 35 13.99 -6.47 -9.43
N PHE A 36 13.53 -6.50 -10.68
CA PHE A 36 13.18 -7.75 -11.35
C PHE A 36 14.38 -8.36 -12.07
N HIS A 37 14.64 -9.64 -11.79
CA HIS A 37 15.68 -10.47 -12.40
C HIS A 37 15.05 -11.73 -13.02
N LYS A 38 15.23 -11.93 -14.33
CA LYS A 38 14.59 -13.02 -15.10
C LYS A 38 14.72 -14.43 -14.51
N VAL A 39 15.82 -14.73 -13.82
CA VAL A 39 16.11 -16.08 -13.28
C VAL A 39 15.68 -16.22 -11.82
N VAL A 40 15.75 -15.13 -11.06
CA VAL A 40 15.65 -15.16 -9.58
C VAL A 40 14.28 -14.64 -9.09
N GLY A 41 13.56 -13.92 -9.95
CA GLY A 41 12.32 -13.22 -9.59
C GLY A 41 12.59 -11.77 -9.18
N VAL A 42 11.78 -11.25 -8.25
CA VAL A 42 11.99 -9.92 -7.68
C VAL A 42 12.89 -10.05 -6.45
N ARG A 43 13.82 -9.12 -6.25
CA ARG A 43 14.67 -9.07 -5.04
C ARG A 43 14.91 -7.66 -4.56
N VAL A 44 15.28 -7.53 -3.29
CA VAL A 44 15.76 -6.27 -2.73
C VAL A 44 17.07 -5.86 -3.40
N GLN A 45 17.13 -4.61 -3.87
CA GLN A 45 18.32 -4.00 -4.47
C GLN A 45 18.87 -2.86 -3.63
N ALA A 46 17.99 -2.09 -2.99
CA ALA A 46 18.35 -0.96 -2.16
C ALA A 46 17.51 -0.97 -0.89
N MET A 47 18.14 -0.61 0.22
CA MET A 47 17.50 -0.43 1.52
C MET A 47 18.12 0.80 2.15
N GLU A 48 17.30 1.81 2.42
CA GLU A 48 17.75 3.05 3.03
C GLU A 48 16.83 3.39 4.21
N LYS A 49 17.45 3.89 5.28
CA LYS A 49 16.73 4.46 6.42
C LYS A 49 16.77 5.98 6.27
N ILE A 50 15.59 6.59 6.14
CA ILE A 50 15.44 8.03 6.02
C ILE A 50 15.00 8.58 7.36
N THR A 51 15.90 9.31 8.01
CA THR A 51 15.58 10.09 9.21
C THR A 51 15.02 11.45 8.80
N PRO A 52 13.82 11.83 9.30
CA PRO A 52 13.25 13.13 9.02
C PRO A 52 14.19 14.26 9.43
N THR A 53 14.46 15.18 8.51
CA THR A 53 15.18 16.41 8.83
C THR A 53 14.15 17.49 9.11
N GLY A 54 13.98 17.83 10.38
CA GLY A 54 13.00 18.82 10.82
C GLY A 54 13.19 20.18 10.15
N SER A 55 12.17 20.58 9.41
CA SER A 55 11.81 22.00 9.23
C SER A 55 10.36 22.13 9.67
N ASP A 56 9.97 23.25 10.26
CA ASP A 56 8.65 23.52 10.85
C ASP A 56 7.45 23.41 9.87
N HIS A 57 7.69 23.03 8.61
CA HIS A 57 6.69 22.99 7.54
C HIS A 57 6.54 21.61 6.87
N ALA A 58 7.38 20.64 7.21
CA ALA A 58 7.35 19.31 6.62
C ALA A 58 6.51 18.37 7.49
N ALA A 59 5.30 18.01 7.03
CA ALA A 59 4.38 17.16 7.79
C ALA A 59 4.97 15.77 8.08
N PHE A 60 5.87 15.28 7.21
CA PHE A 60 6.47 13.95 7.33
C PHE A 60 8.01 13.96 7.31
N GLY A 61 8.63 14.98 6.70
CA GLY A 61 10.07 15.24 6.80
C GLY A 61 10.99 14.27 6.03
N PHE A 62 10.45 13.37 5.21
CA PHE A 62 11.25 12.42 4.43
C PHE A 62 11.78 12.95 3.10
N SER A 63 11.35 14.14 2.66
CA SER A 63 11.68 14.66 1.33
C SER A 63 13.19 14.84 1.07
N GLU A 64 13.96 15.33 2.04
CA GLU A 64 15.42 15.47 1.92
C GLU A 64 16.13 14.12 1.81
N GLY A 65 15.73 13.14 2.63
CA GLY A 65 16.28 11.79 2.56
C GLY A 65 15.99 11.14 1.21
N LEU A 66 14.75 11.26 0.73
CA LEU A 66 14.33 10.73 -0.56
C LEU A 66 15.07 11.42 -1.74
N ARG A 67 15.36 12.72 -1.64
CA ARG A 67 16.17 13.46 -2.62
C ARG A 67 17.61 12.94 -2.68
N ARG A 68 18.23 12.60 -1.55
CA ARG A 68 19.60 12.06 -1.50
C ARG A 68 19.72 10.70 -2.20
N VAL A 69 18.68 9.87 -2.10
CA VAL A 69 18.62 8.58 -2.78
C VAL A 69 18.32 8.74 -4.28
N GLY A 70 17.49 9.71 -4.64
CA GLY A 70 17.06 9.98 -6.01
C GLY A 70 18.09 10.75 -6.85
N VAL A 71 19.20 10.11 -7.25
CA VAL A 71 20.29 10.84 -7.95
C VAL A 71 20.01 11.08 -9.45
N ARG A 72 19.09 10.34 -10.09
CA ARG A 72 18.78 10.48 -11.54
C ARG A 72 17.36 10.05 -11.90
N ALA A 73 16.78 10.77 -12.87
CA ALA A 73 15.46 10.59 -13.50
C ALA A 73 14.26 10.62 -12.53
N ARG A 74 13.06 10.84 -13.10
CA ARG A 74 11.81 10.97 -12.34
C ARG A 74 11.40 9.59 -11.80
N GLN A 75 11.76 9.30 -10.55
CA GLN A 75 11.45 8.04 -9.88
C GLN A 75 10.02 8.06 -9.32
N GLN A 76 9.39 6.89 -9.28
CA GLN A 76 8.08 6.67 -8.70
C GLN A 76 8.22 5.94 -7.37
N VAL A 77 7.42 6.30 -6.37
CA VAL A 77 7.38 5.65 -5.06
C VAL A 77 5.95 5.47 -4.60
N SER A 78 5.67 4.28 -4.05
CA SER A 78 4.44 3.98 -3.33
C SER A 78 4.67 4.17 -1.84
N VAL A 79 3.72 4.77 -1.12
CA VAL A 79 3.87 5.13 0.29
C VAL A 79 2.82 4.42 1.14
N ALA A 80 3.20 3.97 2.35
CA ALA A 80 2.28 3.38 3.29
C ALA A 80 1.55 4.44 4.12
N LEU A 81 0.25 4.24 4.34
CA LEU A 81 -0.48 4.88 5.42
C LEU A 81 -0.34 4.04 6.70
N ALA A 82 -0.11 4.74 7.80
CA ALA A 82 -0.16 4.15 9.13
C ALA A 82 -1.60 3.73 9.47
N GLU A 83 -1.74 2.67 10.26
CA GLU A 83 -3.04 2.08 10.62
C GLU A 83 -3.95 3.08 11.34
N ASP A 84 -3.38 3.98 12.15
CA ASP A 84 -4.13 5.02 12.86
C ASP A 84 -4.58 6.20 11.96
N LYS A 85 -4.19 6.21 10.69
CA LYS A 85 -4.57 7.22 9.69
C LYS A 85 -5.59 6.72 8.67
N VAL A 86 -6.00 5.46 8.80
CA VAL A 86 -6.96 4.81 7.91
C VAL A 86 -8.10 4.24 8.72
N ILE A 87 -9.32 4.45 8.24
CA ILE A 87 -10.50 3.74 8.69
C ILE A 87 -10.94 2.76 7.61
N ALA A 88 -11.58 1.68 8.03
CA ALA A 88 -12.09 0.66 7.13
C ALA A 88 -13.46 0.18 7.59
N GLY A 89 -14.28 -0.25 6.64
CA GLY A 89 -15.62 -0.75 6.93
C GLY A 89 -16.20 -1.56 5.78
N VAL A 90 -17.46 -1.94 5.95
CA VAL A 90 -18.24 -2.68 4.96
C VAL A 90 -19.61 -2.02 4.86
N LEU A 91 -20.05 -1.74 3.63
CA LEU A 91 -21.42 -1.34 3.30
C LEU A 91 -22.13 -2.46 2.56
N GLU A 92 -23.42 -2.63 2.81
CA GLU A 92 -24.29 -3.47 1.98
C GLU A 92 -25.09 -2.56 1.06
N LEU A 93 -24.75 -2.56 -0.23
CA LEU A 93 -25.33 -1.70 -1.25
C LEU A 93 -26.12 -2.52 -2.28
N PRO A 94 -27.17 -1.98 -2.92
CA PRO A 94 -27.84 -2.68 -4.01
C PRO A 94 -26.87 -3.02 -5.15
N ALA A 95 -26.97 -4.27 -5.64
CA ALA A 95 -26.09 -4.81 -6.66
C ALA A 95 -26.29 -4.14 -8.04
N GLU A 96 -27.47 -3.55 -8.27
CA GLU A 96 -27.83 -2.84 -9.50
C GLU A 96 -27.28 -1.41 -9.58
N LEU A 97 -26.78 -0.85 -8.48
CA LEU A 97 -26.20 0.49 -8.49
C LEU A 97 -24.98 0.54 -9.41
N SER A 98 -24.79 1.68 -10.06
CA SER A 98 -23.57 1.90 -10.83
C SER A 98 -22.38 2.05 -9.90
N ARG A 99 -21.17 1.85 -10.45
CA ARG A 99 -19.95 2.04 -9.68
C ARG A 99 -19.75 3.48 -9.18
N ASP A 100 -20.26 4.47 -9.92
CA ASP A 100 -20.21 5.87 -9.50
C ASP A 100 -21.21 6.14 -8.35
N ASP A 101 -22.35 5.46 -8.33
CA ASP A 101 -23.29 5.52 -7.21
C ASP A 101 -22.69 4.84 -5.97
N TRP A 102 -22.08 3.67 -6.11
CA TRP A 102 -21.31 3.05 -5.02
C TRP A 102 -20.23 3.97 -4.47
N ALA A 103 -19.48 4.64 -5.35
CA ALA A 103 -18.45 5.59 -4.92
C ALA A 103 -19.04 6.75 -4.09
N SER A 104 -20.22 7.22 -4.47
CA SER A 104 -20.92 8.30 -3.74
C SER A 104 -21.38 7.83 -2.36
N GLU A 105 -21.96 6.64 -2.25
CA GLU A 105 -22.37 6.05 -0.97
C GLU A 105 -21.16 5.81 -0.05
N VAL A 106 -20.06 5.26 -0.58
CA VAL A 106 -18.83 5.06 0.19
C VAL A 106 -18.24 6.40 0.65
N GLN A 107 -18.25 7.43 -0.19
CA GLN A 107 -17.77 8.76 0.19
C GLN A 107 -18.54 9.33 1.37
N LEU A 108 -19.88 9.20 1.35
CA LEU A 108 -20.75 9.69 2.42
C LEU A 108 -20.48 8.94 3.73
N GLU A 109 -20.34 7.62 3.69
CA GLU A 109 -20.02 6.80 4.85
C GLU A 109 -18.66 7.19 5.46
N VAL A 110 -17.62 7.29 4.62
CA VAL A 110 -16.27 7.67 5.06
C VAL A 110 -16.28 9.06 5.69
N ALA A 111 -16.94 10.03 5.05
CA ALA A 111 -17.08 11.39 5.56
C ALA A 111 -17.80 11.42 6.91
N GLN A 112 -18.89 10.65 7.05
CA GLN A 112 -19.63 10.54 8.30
C GLN A 112 -18.77 9.95 9.42
N VAL A 113 -18.04 8.86 9.17
CA VAL A 113 -17.20 8.21 10.18
C VAL A 113 -16.03 9.11 10.60
N LEU A 114 -15.44 9.87 9.67
CA LEU A 114 -14.36 10.81 9.97
C LEU A 114 -14.85 12.15 10.55
N GLY A 115 -16.14 12.45 10.44
CA GLY A 115 -16.69 13.75 10.82
C GLY A 115 -16.19 14.90 9.93
N LEU A 116 -15.92 14.60 8.65
CA LEU A 116 -15.39 15.55 7.65
C LEU A 116 -16.43 15.80 6.54
N ALA A 117 -16.22 16.83 5.72
CA ALA A 117 -17.03 17.01 4.53
C ALA A 117 -16.71 15.93 3.46
N PRO A 118 -17.65 15.59 2.56
CA PRO A 118 -17.42 14.62 1.50
C PRO A 118 -16.20 14.94 0.62
N ASP A 119 -15.93 16.22 0.36
CA ASP A 119 -14.78 16.69 -0.44
C ASP A 119 -13.47 16.83 0.35
N GLU A 120 -13.48 16.46 1.64
CA GLU A 120 -12.30 16.45 2.53
C GLU A 120 -11.80 15.02 2.83
N VAL A 121 -12.38 14.00 2.19
CA VAL A 121 -11.98 12.60 2.39
C VAL A 121 -11.40 11.98 1.12
N ASN A 122 -10.43 11.08 1.30
CA ASN A 122 -10.00 10.15 0.26
C ASN A 122 -10.43 8.73 0.65
N PHE A 123 -10.88 7.97 -0.33
CA PHE A 123 -11.38 6.61 -0.11
C PHE A 123 -11.10 5.70 -1.30
N ASP A 124 -11.16 4.40 -1.05
CA ASP A 124 -11.18 3.35 -2.07
C ASP A 124 -12.14 2.25 -1.63
N PHE A 125 -12.62 1.47 -2.60
CA PHE A 125 -13.57 0.40 -2.33
C PHE A 125 -13.47 -0.76 -3.31
N GLU A 126 -13.82 -1.94 -2.81
CA GLU A 126 -13.87 -3.17 -3.56
C GLU A 126 -15.14 -3.95 -3.18
N ALA A 127 -15.80 -4.51 -4.19
CA ALA A 127 -16.94 -5.40 -3.96
C ALA A 127 -16.44 -6.78 -3.55
N ASP A 128 -17.09 -7.38 -2.55
CA ASP A 128 -16.85 -8.77 -2.16
C ASP A 128 -17.26 -9.68 -3.34
N PRO A 129 -16.30 -10.45 -3.91
CA PRO A 129 -16.55 -11.26 -5.10
C PRO A 129 -17.50 -12.43 -4.85
N VAL A 130 -17.80 -12.76 -3.58
CA VAL A 130 -18.73 -13.83 -3.20
C VAL A 130 -20.15 -13.32 -3.01
N SER A 131 -20.41 -12.01 -3.20
CA SER A 131 -21.76 -11.45 -3.08
C SER A 131 -22.70 -12.02 -4.15
N GLN A 132 -23.62 -12.89 -3.75
CA GLN A 132 -24.72 -13.37 -4.59
C GLN A 132 -26.05 -12.83 -4.05
N GLY A 133 -26.75 -12.02 -4.85
CA GLY A 133 -28.09 -11.52 -4.50
C GLY A 133 -28.36 -10.10 -4.98
N LEU A 134 -29.41 -9.49 -4.40
CA LEU A 134 -29.81 -8.10 -4.66
C LEU A 134 -28.93 -7.07 -3.95
N LEU A 135 -28.16 -7.49 -2.95
CA LEU A 135 -27.21 -6.68 -2.21
C LEU A 135 -25.80 -7.20 -2.45
N THR A 136 -24.86 -6.27 -2.57
CA THR A 136 -23.42 -6.52 -2.67
C THR A 136 -22.74 -5.91 -1.46
N ARG A 137 -21.85 -6.69 -0.83
CA ARG A 137 -20.96 -6.17 0.20
C ARG A 137 -19.83 -5.40 -0.47
N VAL A 138 -19.64 -4.16 -0.06
CA VAL A 138 -18.58 -3.28 -0.54
C VAL A 138 -17.67 -2.99 0.65
N HIS A 139 -16.45 -3.53 0.59
CA HIS A 139 -15.38 -3.20 1.50
C HIS A 139 -14.81 -1.86 1.12
N TRP A 140 -14.62 -0.99 2.10
CA TRP A 140 -14.07 0.34 1.85
C TRP A 140 -12.97 0.69 2.85
N VAL A 141 -12.08 1.57 2.41
CA VAL A 141 -11.08 2.24 3.24
C VAL A 141 -11.15 3.74 3.00
N GLY A 142 -10.88 4.52 4.05
CA GLY A 142 -10.99 5.98 4.00
C GLY A 142 -9.96 6.66 4.89
N CYS A 143 -9.60 7.89 4.54
CA CYS A 143 -8.71 8.75 5.31
C CYS A 143 -8.97 10.24 5.02
N ASP A 144 -8.40 11.11 5.85
CA ASP A 144 -8.39 12.55 5.64
C ASP A 144 -7.59 12.91 4.37
N GLN A 145 -8.20 13.68 3.46
CA GLN A 145 -7.56 14.13 2.22
C GLN A 145 -6.30 14.97 2.46
N LEU A 146 -6.23 15.75 3.54
CA LEU A 146 -5.05 16.54 3.88
C LEU A 146 -3.81 15.66 4.05
N HIS A 147 -3.99 14.44 4.58
CA HIS A 147 -2.90 13.50 4.75
C HIS A 147 -2.30 13.05 3.40
N ILE A 148 -3.16 12.73 2.44
CA ILE A 148 -2.75 12.36 1.07
C ILE A 148 -2.07 13.53 0.36
N LEU A 149 -2.60 14.73 0.51
CA LEU A 149 -2.02 15.95 -0.07
C LEU A 149 -0.62 16.22 0.49
N ALA A 150 -0.44 16.10 1.81
CA ALA A 150 0.85 16.27 2.46
C ALA A 150 1.88 15.23 2.00
N LEU A 151 1.49 13.95 1.86
CA LEU A 151 2.37 12.91 1.32
C LEU A 151 2.80 13.22 -0.12
N ARG A 152 1.84 13.61 -0.96
CA ARG A 152 2.11 13.99 -2.34
C ARG A 152 3.08 15.16 -2.44
N ASP A 153 2.92 16.15 -1.57
CA ASP A 153 3.76 17.35 -1.57
C ASP A 153 5.20 17.05 -1.10
N GLU A 154 5.40 16.17 -0.12
CA GLU A 154 6.73 15.69 0.31
C GLU A 154 7.43 14.92 -0.80
N VAL A 155 6.74 13.96 -1.43
CA VAL A 155 7.29 13.17 -2.55
C VAL A 155 7.65 14.09 -3.72
N ARG A 156 6.80 15.07 -4.04
CA ARG A 156 7.07 16.07 -5.07
C ARG A 156 8.29 16.93 -4.71
N THR A 157 8.42 17.36 -3.45
CA THR A 157 9.54 18.18 -2.96
C THR A 157 10.87 17.42 -3.01
N ALA A 158 10.83 16.10 -2.92
CA ALA A 158 11.99 15.24 -3.16
C ALA A 158 12.38 15.12 -4.65
N GLY A 159 11.54 15.59 -5.58
CA GLY A 159 11.71 15.41 -7.02
C GLY A 159 11.19 14.06 -7.56
N TRP A 160 10.44 13.33 -6.74
CA TRP A 160 9.86 12.03 -7.09
C TRP A 160 8.38 12.18 -7.52
N GLN A 161 7.80 11.10 -8.03
CA GLN A 161 6.37 10.98 -8.30
C GLN A 161 5.74 10.01 -7.31
N LEU A 162 4.63 10.43 -6.72
CA LEU A 162 3.81 9.54 -5.92
C LEU A 162 3.05 8.60 -6.86
N ASP A 163 3.29 7.30 -6.73
CA ASP A 163 2.62 6.26 -7.53
C ASP A 163 1.31 5.84 -6.87
N SER A 164 1.37 5.48 -5.58
CA SER A 164 0.21 4.98 -4.83
C SER A 164 0.36 5.20 -3.32
N VAL A 165 -0.75 5.21 -2.56
CA VAL A 165 -0.75 5.43 -1.09
C VAL A 165 -1.66 4.45 -0.35
N GLU A 166 -1.16 3.32 0.11
CA GLU A 166 -2.01 2.21 0.59
C GLU A 166 -1.82 1.92 2.09
N PRO A 167 -2.81 1.32 2.76
CA PRO A 167 -2.65 0.86 4.14
C PRO A 167 -1.49 -0.12 4.29
N ALA A 168 -0.67 0.06 5.34
CA ALA A 168 0.51 -0.76 5.60
C ALA A 168 0.21 -2.27 5.66
N TRP A 169 -0.96 -2.63 6.18
CA TRP A 169 -1.42 -4.02 6.28
C TRP A 169 -1.47 -4.73 4.91
N TYR A 170 -2.09 -4.12 3.90
CA TYR A 170 -2.23 -4.73 2.58
C TYR A 170 -0.88 -4.89 1.87
N ALA A 171 0.00 -3.92 2.03
CA ALA A 171 1.36 -3.99 1.52
C ALA A 171 2.11 -5.16 2.17
N ALA A 172 2.10 -5.25 3.50
CA ALA A 172 2.81 -6.32 4.21
C ALA A 172 2.23 -7.70 3.89
N HIS A 173 0.91 -7.83 3.80
CA HIS A 173 0.25 -9.07 3.38
C HIS A 173 0.75 -9.51 2.00
N ARG A 174 0.72 -8.60 1.01
CA ARG A 174 1.27 -8.86 -0.33
C ARG A 174 2.73 -9.30 -0.27
N ALA A 175 3.57 -8.63 0.50
CA ALA A 175 4.98 -8.99 0.62
C ALA A 175 5.15 -10.41 1.18
N VAL A 176 4.40 -10.77 2.22
CA VAL A 176 4.46 -12.09 2.85
C VAL A 176 3.99 -13.18 1.90
N CYS A 177 2.87 -12.98 1.19
CA CYS A 177 2.35 -13.98 0.24
C CYS A 177 3.36 -14.33 -0.86
N HIS A 178 4.23 -13.39 -1.23
CA HIS A 178 5.19 -13.56 -2.30
C HIS A 178 6.62 -13.84 -1.78
N LEU A 179 6.87 -13.79 -0.47
CA LEU A 179 8.21 -13.96 0.08
C LEU A 179 8.68 -15.42 -0.09
N LYS A 180 9.80 -15.61 -0.79
CA LYS A 180 10.41 -16.93 -0.94
C LYS A 180 10.88 -17.43 0.43
N GLY A 181 10.47 -18.66 0.78
CA GLY A 181 10.70 -19.24 2.09
C GLY A 181 9.73 -18.74 3.17
N GLY A 182 8.65 -18.02 2.80
CA GLY A 182 7.55 -17.65 3.67
C GLY A 182 7.94 -16.76 4.85
N VAL A 183 7.06 -16.68 5.85
CA VAL A 183 7.22 -15.85 7.06
C VAL A 183 8.50 -16.19 7.84
N ASP A 184 8.93 -17.45 7.83
CA ASP A 184 10.17 -17.87 8.49
C ASP A 184 11.40 -17.13 7.96
N SER A 185 11.39 -16.71 6.69
CA SER A 185 12.47 -15.93 6.08
C SER A 185 12.56 -14.51 6.65
N LEU A 186 11.51 -13.98 7.28
CA LEU A 186 11.56 -12.71 7.99
C LEU A 186 12.45 -12.77 9.23
N LEU A 187 12.51 -13.94 9.87
CA LEU A 187 13.24 -14.16 11.12
C LEU A 187 14.66 -14.70 10.88
N THR A 188 14.87 -15.36 9.74
CA THR A 188 16.10 -16.12 9.48
C THR A 188 17.01 -15.48 8.42
N GLN A 189 16.53 -14.50 7.66
CA GLN A 189 17.30 -13.84 6.62
C GLN A 189 17.39 -12.32 6.84
N SER A 190 18.50 -11.74 6.39
CA SER A 190 18.62 -10.28 6.32
C SER A 190 17.65 -9.74 5.27
N PRO A 191 16.98 -8.60 5.51
CA PRO A 191 16.07 -7.99 4.53
C PRO A 191 16.68 -7.76 3.14
N GLN A 192 18.01 -7.59 3.04
CA GLN A 192 18.71 -7.43 1.77
C GLN A 192 18.70 -8.70 0.90
N ASP A 193 18.53 -9.87 1.52
CA ASP A 193 18.58 -11.18 0.87
C ASP A 193 17.18 -11.69 0.49
N TRP A 194 16.13 -10.96 0.88
CA TRP A 194 14.76 -11.29 0.55
C TRP A 194 14.52 -11.30 -0.96
N GLN A 195 13.82 -12.36 -1.39
CA GLN A 195 13.40 -12.59 -2.75
C GLN A 195 11.90 -12.86 -2.77
N PHE A 196 11.25 -12.39 -3.81
CA PHE A 196 9.81 -12.52 -4.00
C PHE A 196 9.53 -13.32 -5.27
N ASP A 197 8.66 -14.31 -5.14
CA ASP A 197 8.12 -15.05 -6.26
C ASP A 197 6.89 -14.34 -6.80
N LEU A 198 6.77 -14.20 -8.12
CA LEU A 198 5.61 -13.60 -8.77
C LEU A 198 4.58 -14.65 -9.20
N THR A 199 4.94 -15.94 -9.18
CA THR A 199 4.06 -17.02 -9.65
C THR A 199 3.27 -17.66 -8.52
N VAL A 200 2.89 -16.89 -7.49
CA VAL A 200 2.09 -17.44 -6.38
C VAL A 200 0.82 -18.04 -6.95
N ASP A 201 0.63 -19.33 -6.67
CA ASP A 201 -0.36 -20.25 -7.22
C ASP A 201 -1.77 -19.62 -7.26
N GLU A 202 -2.45 -19.70 -8.41
CA GLU A 202 -3.85 -19.25 -8.59
C GLU A 202 -4.81 -19.89 -7.58
N ASP A 203 -4.39 -20.98 -6.93
CA ASP A 203 -5.11 -21.71 -5.89
C ASP A 203 -5.28 -20.90 -4.57
N LEU A 204 -4.42 -19.89 -4.33
CA LEU A 204 -4.62 -18.93 -3.23
C LEU A 204 -5.53 -17.77 -3.64
N GLY A 205 -5.48 -17.35 -4.91
CA GLY A 205 -6.31 -16.27 -5.45
C GLY A 205 -7.80 -16.63 -5.55
N GLN A 206 -8.13 -17.88 -5.90
CA GLN A 206 -9.52 -18.35 -5.97
C GLN A 206 -10.15 -18.65 -4.60
N ARG A 207 -9.35 -18.76 -3.53
CA ARG A 207 -9.84 -18.94 -2.16
C ARG A 207 -9.96 -17.63 -1.36
N GLN A 208 -9.44 -16.51 -1.85
CA GLN A 208 -9.24 -15.30 -1.06
C GLN A 208 -9.85 -14.05 -1.69
N GLY A 209 -11.11 -14.14 -2.12
CA GLY A 209 -11.93 -12.95 -2.27
C GLY A 209 -12.20 -12.34 -0.91
N LEU A 210 -11.33 -11.45 -0.40
CA LEU A 210 -11.39 -10.78 0.92
C LEU A 210 -11.88 -11.64 2.11
N GLY A 211 -11.83 -12.96 1.95
CA GLY A 211 -12.24 -13.97 2.90
C GLY A 211 -11.00 -14.32 3.67
N ARG A 212 -10.83 -13.61 4.79
CA ARG A 212 -10.02 -13.97 5.96
C ARG A 212 -8.89 -14.95 5.63
N ALA A 213 -7.67 -14.44 5.47
CA ALA A 213 -6.48 -15.28 5.57
C ALA A 213 -6.64 -16.21 6.79
N PRO A 214 -6.17 -17.47 6.74
CA PRO A 214 -6.34 -18.39 7.86
C PRO A 214 -5.88 -17.65 9.12
N VAL A 215 -6.69 -17.65 10.19
CA VAL A 215 -6.53 -16.77 11.38
C VAL A 215 -5.09 -16.74 11.92
N GLU A 216 -4.35 -17.81 11.70
CA GLU A 216 -2.93 -17.97 12.01
C GLU A 216 -2.00 -17.01 11.24
N TRP A 217 -2.26 -16.76 9.94
CA TRP A 217 -1.53 -15.79 9.12
C TRP A 217 -1.73 -14.35 9.57
N ASP A 218 -2.95 -14.00 10.00
CA ASP A 218 -3.22 -12.66 10.53
C ASP A 218 -2.42 -12.39 11.80
N VAL A 219 -2.28 -13.39 12.67
CA VAL A 219 -1.49 -13.27 13.90
C VAL A 219 0.00 -13.14 13.59
N LEU A 220 0.52 -13.99 12.71
CA LEU A 220 1.93 -13.95 12.30
C LEU A 220 2.27 -12.64 11.58
N LEU A 221 1.40 -12.14 10.71
CA LEU A 221 1.58 -10.87 10.02
C LEU A 221 1.57 -9.68 11.01
N LYS A 222 0.65 -9.68 11.99
CA LYS A 222 0.65 -8.68 13.06
C LYS A 222 1.95 -8.70 13.87
N GLN A 223 2.45 -9.87 14.21
CA GLN A 223 3.74 -10.01 14.90
C GLN A 223 4.91 -9.52 14.04
N ALA A 224 4.92 -9.86 12.74
CA ALA A 224 5.92 -9.40 11.80
C ALA A 224 5.93 -7.87 11.65
N LEU A 225 4.76 -7.24 11.58
CA LEU A 225 4.61 -5.79 11.53
C LEU A 225 5.13 -5.08 12.79
N GLN A 226 5.04 -5.73 13.94
CA GLN A 226 5.58 -5.22 15.22
C GLN A 226 7.09 -5.44 15.37
N SER A 227 7.72 -6.22 14.48
CA SER A 227 9.15 -6.48 14.52
C SER A 227 9.97 -5.38 13.84
N ALA A 228 11.29 -5.37 14.05
CA ALA A 228 12.21 -4.50 13.33
C ALA A 228 12.22 -4.73 11.80
N ALA A 229 11.69 -5.85 11.32
CA ALA A 229 11.55 -6.14 9.90
C ALA A 229 10.26 -5.56 9.29
N GLY A 230 9.27 -5.21 10.11
CA GLY A 230 7.93 -4.77 9.70
C GLY A 230 7.93 -3.62 8.69
N PRO A 231 8.57 -2.48 8.96
CA PRO A 231 8.61 -1.36 8.01
C PRO A 231 9.21 -1.73 6.65
N ARG A 232 10.27 -2.56 6.63
CA ARG A 232 10.91 -3.02 5.40
C ARG A 232 10.03 -4.00 4.64
N LEU A 233 9.26 -4.82 5.35
CA LEU A 233 8.28 -5.72 4.77
C LEU A 233 7.16 -4.93 4.08
N VAL A 234 6.59 -3.94 4.76
CA VAL A 234 5.59 -3.01 4.21
C VAL A 234 6.14 -2.32 2.95
N ALA A 235 7.32 -1.69 3.06
CA ALA A 235 7.96 -0.99 1.95
C ALA A 235 8.29 -1.94 0.77
N SER A 236 8.65 -3.19 1.03
CA SER A 236 8.84 -4.19 -0.04
C SER A 236 7.51 -4.54 -0.71
N GLY A 237 6.44 -4.71 0.06
CA GLY A 237 5.10 -5.00 -0.47
C GLY A 237 4.51 -3.89 -1.33
N LEU A 238 4.77 -2.64 -0.95
CA LEU A 238 4.47 -1.45 -1.75
C LEU A 238 5.20 -1.50 -3.10
N ALA A 239 6.51 -1.73 -3.09
CA ALA A 239 7.31 -1.81 -4.29
C ALA A 239 6.91 -2.99 -5.19
N LEU A 240 6.52 -4.13 -4.60
CA LEU A 240 6.18 -5.35 -5.32
C LEU A 240 4.95 -5.18 -6.23
N LYS A 241 4.03 -4.26 -5.87
CA LYS A 241 2.85 -3.91 -6.65
C LYS A 241 3.15 -3.54 -8.11
N ALA A 242 4.37 -3.08 -8.41
CA ALA A 242 4.76 -2.75 -9.78
C ALA A 242 4.82 -3.96 -10.75
N TRP A 243 4.73 -5.19 -10.24
CA TRP A 243 4.79 -6.43 -11.02
C TRP A 243 3.59 -7.36 -10.84
N LEU A 244 2.61 -7.00 -10.01
CA LEU A 244 1.39 -7.76 -9.72
C LEU A 244 0.18 -7.01 -10.27
#